data_AF-A0A0V0TFC9-F1
#
_entry.id   AF-A0A0V0TFC9-F1
#
_cell.length_a   1.000
_cell.length_b   1.000
_cell.length_c   1.000
_cell.angle_alpha   90.00
_cell.angle_beta   90.00
_cell.angle_gamma   90.00
#
_symmetry.space_group_name_H-M   'P 1'
#
loop_
_entity.id
_entity.type
_entity.pdbx_description
1 polymer ?
#
loop_
_entity_poly.entity_id
_entity_poly.type
_entity_poly.pdbx_seq_one_letter_code
_entity_poly.pdbx_strand_id
1 'polypeptide(L)'
;MLTAKGSVQQVRLQSVRARAFGKDGQCALVQCFLDAGSQSSFVRKEVADALGLAGPYEVIRLVTVDNGGGTERRMRRVEFHLGAVDSDLGHLGTSQA
;
A
#
# COMPACT_ATOMS: atom_id res chain seq x y z
N MET A 1 16.71 2.99 1.04
CA MET A 1 16.35 2.32 2.31
C MET A 1 15.80 3.40 3.24
N LEU A 2 14.52 3.32 3.62
CA LEU A 2 13.94 4.25 4.58
C LEU A 2 14.13 3.71 5.99
N THR A 3 14.54 4.58 6.90
CA THR A 3 14.80 4.25 8.30
C THR A 3 13.94 5.17 9.15
N ALA A 4 13.02 4.60 9.93
CA ALA A 4 12.24 5.36 10.90
C ALA A 4 12.99 5.37 12.23
N LYS A 5 13.15 6.55 12.85
CA LYS A 5 13.77 6.71 14.18
C LYS A 5 12.68 6.81 15.24
N GLY A 6 12.36 5.69 15.90
CA GLY A 6 11.61 5.65 17.16
C GLY A 6 12.56 5.43 18.34
N SER A 7 12.19 5.90 19.53
CA SER A 7 13.07 5.98 20.73
C SER A 7 13.60 4.65 21.29
N VAL A 8 13.26 3.48 20.74
CA VAL A 8 13.78 2.19 21.23
C VAL A 8 14.20 1.19 20.15
N GLN A 9 13.83 1.35 18.87
CA GLN A 9 14.28 0.40 17.84
C GLN A 9 14.28 1.00 16.44
N GLN A 10 15.41 0.87 15.74
CA GLN A 10 15.53 1.25 14.34
C GLN A 10 14.80 0.20 13.48
N VAL A 11 13.66 0.56 12.92
CA VAL A 11 12.91 -0.33 12.02
C VAL A 11 13.30 -0.02 10.58
N ARG A 12 13.74 -1.06 9.86
CA ARG A 12 14.05 -1.00 8.43
C ARG A 12 12.80 -1.33 7.63
N LEU A 13 12.32 -0.36 6.86
CA LEU A 13 11.24 -0.61 5.92
C LEU A 13 11.79 -1.15 4.61
N GLN A 14 11.20 -2.23 4.12
CA GLN A 14 11.45 -2.70 2.76
C GLN A 14 10.56 -1.93 1.79
N SER A 15 11.11 -1.59 0.63
CA SER A 15 10.44 -0.85 -0.43
C SER A 15 10.29 -1.80 -1.62
N VAL A 16 9.05 -2.14 -1.99
CA VAL A 16 8.76 -3.04 -3.11
C VAL A 16 7.85 -2.38 -4.13
N ARG A 17 8.05 -2.67 -5.42
CA ARG A 17 7.07 -2.30 -6.44
C ARG A 17 6.04 -3.42 -6.54
N ALA A 18 4.77 -3.07 -6.58
CA ALA A 18 3.66 -4.01 -6.70
C ALA A 18 2.59 -3.44 -7.62
N ARG A 19 1.80 -4.31 -8.23
CA ARG A 19 0.58 -3.91 -8.92
C ARG A 19 -0.56 -3.90 -7.91
N ALA A 20 -1.18 -2.74 -7.69
CA ALA A 20 -2.40 -2.63 -6.92
C ALA A 20 -3.62 -2.77 -7.84
N PHE A 21 -4.59 -3.57 -7.44
CA PHE A 21 -5.80 -3.84 -8.20
C PHE A 21 -7.02 -3.21 -7.54
N GLY A 22 -7.80 -2.52 -8.36
CA GLY A 22 -9.04 -1.87 -8.03
C GLY A 22 -10.25 -2.58 -8.64
N LYS A 23 -11.36 -1.85 -8.71
CA LYS A 23 -12.58 -2.34 -9.38
C LYS A 23 -12.41 -2.32 -10.90
N ASP A 24 -13.25 -3.09 -11.60
CA ASP A 24 -13.41 -3.01 -13.06
C ASP A 24 -12.09 -3.13 -13.85
N GLY A 25 -11.18 -3.99 -13.37
CA GLY A 25 -9.88 -4.23 -14.01
C GLY A 25 -8.86 -3.08 -13.87
N GLN A 26 -9.18 -2.02 -13.12
CA GLN A 26 -8.25 -0.92 -12.88
C GLN A 26 -7.06 -1.42 -12.07
N CYS A 27 -5.86 -1.00 -12.48
CA CYS A 27 -4.65 -1.32 -11.74
C CYS A 27 -3.61 -0.21 -11.85
N ALA A 28 -2.77 -0.09 -10.83
CA ALA A 28 -1.72 0.90 -10.75
C ALA A 28 -0.43 0.26 -10.23
N LEU A 29 0.70 0.64 -10.84
CA LEU A 29 2.01 0.27 -10.32
C LEU A 29 2.35 1.19 -9.16
N VAL A 30 2.47 0.63 -7.96
CA VAL A 30 2.68 1.38 -6.72
C VAL A 30 4.00 1.01 -6.06
N GLN A 31 4.58 1.99 -5.38
CA GLN A 31 5.67 1.76 -4.43
C GLN A 31 5.04 1.47 -3.07
N CYS A 32 5.24 0.26 -2.56
CA CYS A 32 4.81 -0.17 -1.24
C CYS A 32 5.97 -0.09 -0.25
N PHE A 33 5.67 0.31 0.98
CA PHE A 33 6.54 0.14 2.13
C PHE A 33 5.99 -0.99 2.98
N LEU A 34 6.75 -2.08 3.10
CA LEU A 34 6.39 -3.19 3.98
C LEU A 34 6.82 -2.83 5.40
N ASP A 35 5.83 -2.53 6.22
CA ASP A 35 5.99 -2.13 7.61
C ASP A 35 5.29 -3.12 8.52
N ALA A 36 6.05 -4.10 9.05
CA ALA A 36 5.54 -5.07 10.01
C ALA A 36 5.17 -4.43 11.37
N GLY A 37 5.61 -3.19 11.62
CA GLY A 37 5.24 -2.43 12.81
C GLY A 37 3.89 -1.72 12.67
N SER A 38 3.30 -1.66 11.47
CA SER A 38 2.00 -1.03 11.26
C SER A 38 0.85 -2.00 11.54
N GLN A 39 -0.16 -1.54 12.27
CA GLN A 39 -1.39 -2.31 12.53
C GLN A 39 -2.34 -2.34 11.33
N SER A 40 -2.15 -1.47 10.35
CA SER A 40 -3.03 -1.32 9.19
C SER A 40 -2.27 -0.88 7.96
N SER A 41 -2.79 -1.22 6.79
CA SER A 41 -2.24 -0.75 5.52
C SER A 41 -2.85 0.61 5.15
N PHE A 42 -2.02 1.52 4.66
CA PHE A 42 -2.45 2.83 4.16
C PHE A 42 -2.14 2.96 2.68
N VAL A 43 -3.11 3.44 1.92
CA VAL A 43 -2.97 3.77 0.51
C VAL A 43 -3.20 5.27 0.35
N ARG A 44 -2.43 5.89 -0.54
CA ARG A 44 -2.61 7.31 -0.82
C ARG A 44 -3.96 7.54 -1.50
N LYS A 45 -4.60 8.67 -1.19
CA LYS A 45 -5.95 8.98 -1.68
C LYS A 45 -6.03 8.92 -3.21
N GLU A 46 -5.05 9.50 -3.91
CA GLU A 46 -5.02 9.54 -5.37
C GLU A 46 -4.94 8.14 -5.99
N VAL A 47 -4.23 7.20 -5.35
CA VAL A 47 -4.18 5.81 -5.80
C VAL A 47 -5.53 5.13 -5.57
N ALA A 48 -6.14 5.33 -4.40
CA ALA A 48 -7.44 4.75 -4.10
C ALA A 48 -8.55 5.29 -5.03
N ASP A 49 -8.51 6.57 -5.37
CA ASP A 49 -9.44 7.20 -6.30
C ASP A 49 -9.22 6.68 -7.74
N ALA A 50 -7.97 6.58 -8.21
CA ALA A 50 -7.65 6.03 -9.53
C ALA A 50 -8.06 4.55 -9.69
N LEU A 51 -8.03 3.79 -8.61
CA LEU A 51 -8.45 2.39 -8.56
C LEU A 51 -9.97 2.21 -8.32
N GLY A 52 -10.73 3.30 -8.19
CA GLY A 52 -12.16 3.24 -7.90
C GLY A 52 -12.49 2.60 -6.55
N LEU A 53 -11.56 2.63 -5.59
CA LEU A 53 -11.75 2.05 -4.27
C LEU A 53 -12.69 2.93 -3.45
N ALA A 54 -13.84 2.37 -3.08
CA ALA A 54 -14.86 3.05 -2.30
C ALA A 54 -15.15 2.28 -1.01
N GLY A 55 -15.66 2.99 -0.01
CA GLY A 55 -16.06 2.43 1.27
C GLY A 55 -16.46 3.54 2.25
N PRO A 56 -16.86 3.19 3.48
CA PRO A 56 -17.31 4.15 4.47
C PRO A 56 -16.17 5.06 4.93
N TYR A 57 -16.53 6.24 5.42
CA TYR A 57 -15.61 7.09 6.16
C TYR A 57 -15.70 6.79 7.65
N GLU A 58 -14.55 6.62 8.28
CA GLU A 58 -14.41 6.30 9.69
C GLU A 58 -13.46 7.31 10.32
N VAL A 59 -13.68 7.64 11.60
CA VAL A 59 -12.71 8.41 12.38
C VAL A 59 -11.80 7.42 13.08
N ILE A 60 -10.51 7.45 12.74
CA ILE A 60 -9.50 6.59 13.36
C ILE A 60 -8.47 7.44 14.09
N ARG A 61 -7.93 6.91 15.20
CA ARG A 61 -6.80 7.52 15.91
C ARG A 61 -5.50 6.95 15.35
N LEU A 62 -4.71 7.82 14.73
CA LEU A 62 -3.41 7.46 14.16
C LEU A 62 -2.29 7.84 15.11
N VAL A 63 -1.54 6.85 15.57
CA VAL A 63 -0.29 7.05 16.31
C VAL A 63 0.85 6.92 15.33
N THR A 64 1.67 7.97 15.22
CA THR A 64 2.84 8.02 14.32
C THR A 64 4.11 8.17 15.13
N VAL A 65 5.26 7.95 14.50
CA VAL A 65 6.58 8.00 15.17
C VAL A 65 6.83 9.33 15.88
N ASP A 66 6.34 10.42 15.30
CA ASP A 66 6.43 11.79 15.81
C ASP A 66 5.24 12.22 16.67
N ASN A 67 4.21 11.38 16.81
CA ASN A 67 3.01 11.68 17.57
C ASN A 67 2.50 10.47 18.37
N GLY A 68 3.14 10.22 19.51
CA GLY A 68 2.75 9.16 20.45
C GLY A 68 1.35 9.33 21.07
N GLY A 69 0.82 10.56 21.13
CA GLY A 69 -0.55 10.82 21.64
C GLY A 69 -1.65 10.50 20.62
N GLY A 70 -1.25 10.32 19.36
CA GLY A 70 -2.13 10.07 18.24
C GLY A 70 -2.96 11.27 17.80
N THR A 71 -3.49 11.22 16.59
CA THR A 71 -4.42 12.22 16.04
C THR A 71 -5.64 11.53 15.47
N GLU A 72 -6.82 12.04 15.78
CA GLU A 72 -8.04 11.60 15.12
C GLU A 72 -8.11 12.14 13.71
N ARG A 73 -8.31 11.23 12.75
CA ARG A 73 -8.43 11.56 11.33
C ARG A 73 -9.63 10.83 10.75
N ARG A 74 -10.45 11.56 10.01
CA ARG A 74 -11.49 10.96 9.17
C ARG A 74 -10.83 10.38 7.91
N MET A 75 -10.92 9.07 7.73
CA MET A 75 -10.32 8.33 6.62
C MET A 75 -11.35 7.42 5.95
N ARG A 76 -11.11 7.06 4.68
CA ARG A 76 -11.96 6.13 3.93
C ARG A 76 -11.42 4.71 4.11
N ARG A 77 -12.24 3.80 4.63
CA ARG A 77 -11.89 2.38 4.68
C ARG A 77 -12.04 1.79 3.28
N VAL A 78 -10.98 1.17 2.77
CA VAL A 78 -10.94 0.56 1.44
C VAL A 78 -10.30 -0.83 1.51
N GLU A 79 -10.68 -1.69 0.57
CA GLU A 79 -10.07 -3.00 0.37
C GLU A 79 -9.49 -3.06 -1.05
N PHE A 80 -8.28 -3.58 -1.17
CA PHE A 80 -7.56 -3.72 -2.43
C PHE A 80 -6.59 -4.88 -2.34
N HIS A 81 -6.14 -5.36 -3.51
CA HIS A 81 -5.19 -6.46 -3.61
C HIS A 81 -3.88 -5.99 -4.22
N LEU A 82 -2.77 -6.56 -3.76
CA LEU A 82 -1.45 -6.36 -4.34
C LEU A 82 -1.02 -7.64 -5.05
N GLY A 83 -0.48 -7.52 -6.26
CA GLY A 83 0.20 -8.59 -6.98
C GLY A 83 1.65 -8.25 -7.28
N ALA A 84 2.43 -9.29 -7.56
CA ALA A 84 3.78 -9.13 -8.05
C ALA A 84 3.78 -8.37 -9.40
N VAL A 85 4.85 -7.62 -9.64
CA VAL A 85 5.16 -7.16 -10.99
C VAL A 85 5.80 -8.35 -11.67
N ASP A 86 5.19 -8.88 -12.73
CA ASP A 86 5.82 -9.96 -13.51
C ASP A 86 7.26 -9.54 -13.84
N SER A 87 8.20 -10.41 -13.50
CA SER A 87 9.55 -10.27 -14.01
C SER A 87 9.49 -10.69 -15.46
N ASP A 88 9.79 -9.80 -16.39
CA ASP A 88 9.90 -10.12 -17.81
C ASP A 88 10.89 -11.28 -18.01
N LEU A 89 10.38 -12.51 -18.02
CA LEU A 89 11.08 -13.71 -18.45
C LEU A 89 10.05 -14.72 -18.95
N GLY A 90 9.62 -14.50 -20.19
CA GLY A 90 8.68 -15.39 -20.87
C GLY A 90 8.18 -14.90 -22.23
N HIS A 91 8.98 -14.20 -23.04
CA HIS A 91 8.71 -14.10 -24.47
C HIS A 91 9.57 -15.09 -25.23
N LEU A 92 9.17 -16.37 -25.23
CA LEU A 92 9.51 -17.33 -26.28
C LEU A 92 8.24 -18.13 -26.53
N GLY A 93 7.71 -18.00 -27.75
CA GLY A 93 6.37 -18.40 -28.10
C GLY A 93 6.08 -19.88 -27.97
N THR A 94 4.79 -20.18 -27.90
CA THR A 94 4.25 -21.35 -28.58
C THR A 94 3.11 -20.86 -29.47
N SER A 95 3.32 -21.13 -30.75
CA SER A 95 2.43 -21.00 -31.88
C SER A 95 1.00 -21.46 -31.58
N GLN A 96 0.06 -20.89 -32.34
CA GLN A 96 -1.20 -21.55 -32.69
C GLN A 96 -0.97 -23.05 -32.98
N ALA A 97 -1.86 -23.87 -32.44
CA ALA A 97 -2.36 -25.10 -33.05
C ALA A 97 -3.80 -25.27 -32.57
#